data_AF-A0A839WXG0-F1
#
_entry.id   AF-A0A839WXG0-F1
#
_cell.length_a   1.000
_cell.length_b   1.000
_cell.length_c   1.000
_cell.angle_alpha   90.00
_cell.angle_beta   90.00
_cell.angle_gamma   90.00
#
_symmetry.space_group_name_H-M   'P 1'
#
loop_
_entity.id
_entity.type
_entity.pdbx_description
1 polymer ?
#
loop_
_entity_poly.entity_id
_entity_poly.type
_entity_poly.pdbx_seq_one_letter_code
_entity_poly.pdbx_strand_id
1 'polypeptide(L)'
;MSDALFSVISFRNGPMSMYEFPTGDRGTLRAPGLLTTMPAMTLFGHDASMKTSFAYIRPLLGAAVLACALSLAGCASAPPPTEDLAAARLSVARAGDADADQYAPMQIDQARRALEQAQAAAGNGRDAEARTLALSASALADLAHARARQAVTEAELAQRRAEITNLRQRLQGEN
;
A
#
# COMPACT_ATOMS: atom_id res chain seq x y z
N MET A 1 19.97 -45.85 9.94
CA MET A 1 20.49 -44.81 9.02
C MET A 1 19.48 -43.68 9.06
N SER A 2 19.72 -42.75 9.97
CA SER A 2 18.76 -41.78 10.49
C SER A 2 19.39 -40.39 10.36
N ASP A 3 19.32 -39.76 9.18
CA ASP A 3 19.99 -38.47 8.96
C ASP A 3 19.23 -37.53 8.00
N ALA A 4 17.90 -37.50 8.05
CA ALA A 4 17.11 -36.55 7.23
C ALA A 4 16.08 -35.71 7.99
N LEU A 5 15.93 -35.90 9.32
CA LEU A 5 14.90 -35.21 10.11
C LEU A 5 15.41 -34.03 10.95
N PHE A 6 16.70 -33.68 10.89
CA PHE A 6 17.28 -32.65 11.76
C PHE A 6 17.52 -31.28 11.11
N SER A 7 17.25 -31.11 9.81
CA SER A 7 17.60 -29.86 9.10
C SER A 7 16.51 -28.78 9.08
N VAL A 8 15.26 -29.07 9.48
CA VAL A 8 14.15 -28.09 9.41
C VAL A 8 13.94 -27.32 10.73
N ILE A 9 14.61 -27.71 11.81
CA ILE A 9 14.35 -27.16 13.16
C ILE A 9 15.20 -25.91 13.50
N SER A 10 16.14 -25.50 12.65
CA SER A 10 17.13 -24.46 13.00
C SER A 10 17.02 -23.11 12.28
N PHE A 11 15.83 -22.67 11.85
CA PHE A 11 15.63 -21.30 11.32
C PHE A 11 14.70 -20.41 12.15
N ARG A 12 14.40 -20.82 13.39
CA ARG A 12 13.72 -19.97 14.37
C ARG A 12 14.73 -19.44 15.37
N ASN A 13 15.37 -18.31 15.05
CA ASN A 13 15.86 -17.24 15.94
C ASN A 13 16.95 -16.40 15.24
N GLY A 14 16.54 -15.27 14.66
CA GLY A 14 17.44 -14.16 14.30
C GLY A 14 16.97 -12.89 15.04
N PRO A 15 17.85 -12.20 15.80
CA PRO A 15 17.45 -11.11 16.69
C PRO A 15 17.14 -9.82 15.94
N MET A 16 16.20 -9.06 16.52
CA MET A 16 15.97 -7.64 16.26
C MET A 16 17.30 -6.86 16.20
N SER A 17 17.60 -6.29 15.03
CA SER A 17 18.52 -5.17 14.87
C SER A 17 17.66 -3.98 14.44
N MET A 18 17.21 -3.16 15.38
CA MET A 18 17.91 -1.94 15.80
C MET A 18 18.20 -1.05 14.58
N TYR A 19 17.18 -0.34 14.09
CA TYR A 19 17.39 0.84 13.28
C TYR A 19 17.35 2.06 14.18
N GLU A 20 18.51 2.72 14.24
CA GLU A 20 18.81 3.93 14.98
C GLU A 20 17.96 5.12 14.53
N PHE A 21 17.45 5.85 15.52
CA PHE A 21 16.95 7.21 15.39
C PHE A 21 18.13 8.20 15.39
N PRO A 22 18.29 9.08 14.38
CA PRO A 22 19.12 10.25 14.53
C PRO A 22 18.30 11.38 15.17
N THR A 23 18.48 11.54 16.47
CA THR A 23 18.24 12.80 17.20
C THR A 23 19.45 13.72 17.05
N GLY A 24 19.21 14.95 16.60
CA GLY A 24 20.09 16.09 16.82
C GLY A 24 20.67 16.71 15.56
N ASP A 25 20.26 17.94 15.24
CA ASP A 25 21.12 19.07 15.61
C ASP A 25 20.33 20.39 15.59
N ARG A 26 20.46 21.16 16.67
CA ARG A 26 19.97 22.53 16.79
C ARG A 26 21.15 23.45 16.48
N GLY A 27 21.35 23.75 15.20
CA GLY A 27 22.35 24.71 14.73
C GLY A 27 21.71 26.04 14.37
N THR A 28 21.60 26.95 15.34
CA THR A 28 21.42 28.39 15.09
C THR A 28 22.67 28.97 14.43
N LEU A 29 22.60 29.47 13.20
CA LEU A 29 23.52 30.50 12.74
C LEU A 29 22.81 31.60 11.95
N ARG A 30 23.19 32.81 12.33
CA ARG A 30 22.65 34.14 12.07
C ARG A 30 23.59 34.83 11.07
N ALA A 31 23.04 35.26 9.92
CA ALA A 31 23.46 36.40 9.04
C ALA A 31 24.94 36.43 8.53
N PRO A 32 25.36 37.24 7.51
CA PRO A 32 24.71 38.39 6.87
C PRO A 32 24.70 38.36 5.32
N GLY A 33 24.12 39.40 4.73
CA GLY A 33 23.73 39.47 3.33
C GLY A 33 24.82 39.79 2.30
N LEU A 34 24.39 39.71 1.04
CA LEU A 34 24.83 40.48 -0.12
C LEU A 34 23.79 40.17 -1.21
N LEU A 35 22.84 41.09 -1.40
CA LEU A 35 22.87 41.98 -2.56
C LEU A 35 22.74 41.20 -3.86
N THR A 36 21.50 40.86 -4.21
CA THR A 36 21.15 40.64 -5.60
C THR A 36 19.98 41.54 -5.93
N THR A 37 20.27 42.40 -6.89
CA THR A 37 19.49 43.44 -7.53
C THR A 37 18.17 42.97 -8.12
N MET A 38 17.32 43.97 -8.41
CA MET A 38 16.18 44.00 -9.33
C MET A 38 14.78 43.81 -8.71
N PRO A 39 13.75 44.40 -9.32
CA PRO A 39 13.60 45.82 -9.59
C PRO A 39 12.29 46.35 -8.98
N ALA A 40 12.20 47.68 -8.88
CA ALA A 40 11.04 48.43 -8.46
C ALA A 40 9.76 47.98 -9.19
N MET A 41 8.89 47.26 -8.49
CA MET A 41 7.53 47.01 -8.94
C MET A 41 6.66 48.16 -8.45
N THR A 42 6.61 49.16 -9.31
CA THR A 42 5.70 50.30 -9.31
C THR A 42 4.30 49.93 -8.83
N LEU A 43 3.81 50.74 -7.89
CA LEU A 43 2.40 50.93 -7.55
C LEU A 43 1.52 50.80 -8.80
N PHE A 44 0.63 49.82 -8.81
CA PHE A 44 -0.62 49.90 -9.55
C PHE A 44 -1.76 49.77 -8.55
N GLY A 45 -2.27 50.93 -8.14
CA GLY A 45 -3.61 51.01 -7.59
C GLY A 45 -4.57 50.48 -8.66
N HIS A 46 -5.25 49.38 -8.34
CA HIS A 46 -6.40 48.93 -9.11
C HIS A 46 -7.63 49.65 -8.57
N ASP A 47 -7.84 50.86 -9.07
CA ASP A 47 -9.14 51.52 -9.02
C ASP A 47 -10.08 50.68 -9.91
N ALA A 48 -11.01 49.98 -9.28
CA ALA A 48 -11.98 49.13 -9.93
C ALA A 48 -13.03 49.99 -10.66
N SER A 49 -12.68 50.49 -11.84
CA SER A 49 -13.67 50.97 -12.81
C SER A 49 -14.03 49.82 -13.74
N MET A 50 -15.07 49.06 -13.38
CA MET A 50 -15.70 48.07 -14.25
C MET A 50 -16.27 48.75 -15.49
N LYS A 51 -15.49 48.73 -16.57
CA LYS A 51 -16.01 48.78 -17.94
C LYS A 51 -15.95 47.37 -18.49
N THR A 52 -16.99 46.59 -18.23
CA THR A 52 -17.17 45.24 -18.79
C THR A 52 -17.43 45.35 -20.30
N SER A 53 -16.33 45.45 -21.04
CA SER A 53 -16.34 45.40 -22.50
C SER A 53 -16.46 43.95 -22.95
N PHE A 54 -17.53 43.64 -23.70
CA PHE A 54 -17.85 42.33 -24.28
C PHE A 54 -16.73 41.78 -25.19
N ALA A 55 -15.76 42.62 -25.58
CA ALA A 55 -14.58 42.22 -26.33
C ALA A 55 -13.64 41.28 -25.55
N TYR A 56 -13.68 41.29 -24.21
CA TYR A 56 -12.83 40.43 -23.38
C TYR A 56 -13.35 39.00 -23.20
N ILE A 57 -14.61 38.73 -23.59
CA ILE A 57 -15.23 37.40 -23.44
C ILE A 57 -14.57 36.38 -24.39
N ARG A 58 -14.15 36.80 -25.58
CA ARG A 58 -13.49 35.93 -26.57
C ARG A 58 -12.09 35.43 -26.14
N PRO A 59 -11.16 36.28 -25.69
CA PRO A 59 -9.86 35.81 -25.19
C PRO A 59 -9.98 35.04 -23.87
N LEU A 60 -10.95 35.38 -23.01
CA LEU A 60 -11.22 34.67 -21.77
C LEU A 60 -11.70 33.22 -22.02
N LEU A 61 -12.58 33.03 -23.01
CA LEU A 61 -13.01 31.70 -23.45
C LEU A 61 -11.85 30.89 -24.03
N GLY A 62 -10.97 31.51 -24.81
CA GLY A 62 -9.76 30.86 -25.33
C GLY A 62 -8.81 30.39 -24.22
N ALA A 63 -8.57 31.24 -23.22
CA ALA A 63 -7.75 30.90 -22.07
C ALA A 63 -8.37 29.80 -21.19
N ALA A 64 -9.70 29.81 -21.01
CA ALA A 64 -10.42 28.78 -20.26
C ALA A 64 -10.37 27.41 -20.96
N VAL A 65 -10.50 27.36 -22.29
CA VAL A 65 -10.36 26.12 -23.07
C VAL A 65 -8.94 25.59 -23.00
N LEU A 66 -7.93 26.45 -23.10
CA LEU A 66 -6.53 26.04 -22.99
C LEU A 66 -6.21 25.52 -21.58
N ALA A 67 -6.71 26.18 -20.53
CA ALA A 67 -6.56 25.74 -19.14
C ALA A 67 -7.26 24.39 -18.87
N CYS A 68 -8.45 24.17 -19.43
CA CYS A 68 -9.13 22.87 -19.38
C CYS A 68 -8.39 21.78 -20.16
N ALA A 69 -7.72 22.10 -21.26
CA ALA A 69 -6.93 21.14 -22.02
C ALA A 69 -5.64 20.74 -21.27
N LEU A 70 -4.97 21.69 -20.62
CA LEU A 70 -3.75 21.42 -19.84
C LEU A 70 -4.05 20.68 -18.52
N SER A 71 -5.22 20.90 -17.91
CA SER A 71 -5.62 20.13 -16.71
C SER A 71 -5.91 18.65 -17.02
N LEU A 72 -6.35 18.33 -18.25
CA LEU A 72 -6.46 16.94 -18.71
C LEU A 72 -5.09 16.28 -18.96
N ALA A 73 -4.08 17.05 -19.39
CA ALA A 73 -2.72 16.55 -19.61
C ALA A 73 -1.93 16.34 -18.30
N GLY A 74 -2.30 17.04 -17.22
CA GLY A 74 -1.65 16.96 -15.90
C GLY A 74 -1.88 15.66 -15.13
N CYS A 75 -2.86 14.84 -15.51
CA CYS A 75 -3.11 13.52 -14.89
C CYS A 75 -2.45 12.36 -15.64
N ALA A 76 -1.66 12.62 -16.70
CA ALA A 76 -0.99 11.58 -17.48
C ALA A 76 0.44 11.24 -17.00
N SER A 77 0.98 12.00 -16.04
CA SER A 77 2.30 11.73 -15.45
C SER A 77 2.18 10.95 -14.13
N ALA A 78 1.34 9.91 -14.12
CA ALA A 78 1.35 8.96 -13.02
C ALA A 78 2.64 8.13 -13.12
N PRO A 79 3.50 8.12 -12.08
CA PRO A 79 4.66 7.24 -12.07
C PRO A 79 4.21 5.78 -12.18
N PRO A 80 5.01 4.91 -12.82
CA PRO A 80 4.65 3.52 -13.06
C PRO A 80 4.34 2.79 -11.74
N PRO A 81 3.28 1.94 -11.68
CA PRO A 81 2.72 1.35 -10.46
C PRO A 81 3.55 0.17 -9.92
N THR A 82 4.87 0.35 -9.87
CA THR A 82 5.83 -0.68 -9.47
C THR A 82 5.76 -0.98 -7.97
N GLU A 83 5.56 0.04 -7.14
CA GLU A 83 5.42 -0.11 -5.69
C GLU A 83 4.14 -0.87 -5.32
N ASP A 84 3.00 -0.48 -5.90
CA ASP A 84 1.72 -1.14 -5.66
C ASP A 84 1.74 -2.62 -6.10
N LEU A 85 2.36 -2.92 -7.24
CA LEU A 85 2.56 -4.31 -7.70
C LEU A 85 3.48 -5.11 -6.78
N ALA A 86 4.55 -4.50 -6.25
CA ALA A 86 5.45 -5.15 -5.30
C ALA A 86 4.73 -5.43 -3.97
N ALA A 87 3.94 -4.48 -3.47
CA ALA A 87 3.11 -4.65 -2.28
C ALA A 87 2.10 -5.80 -2.46
N ALA A 88 1.40 -5.83 -3.60
CA ALA A 88 0.44 -6.90 -3.90
C ALA A 88 1.10 -8.28 -3.96
N ARG A 89 2.29 -8.40 -4.59
CA ARG A 89 3.08 -9.65 -4.61
C ARG A 89 3.44 -10.12 -3.21
N LEU A 90 3.90 -9.20 -2.35
CA LEU A 90 4.24 -9.51 -0.97
C LEU A 90 3.01 -10.00 -0.18
N SER A 91 1.86 -9.35 -0.34
CA SER A 91 0.62 -9.75 0.33
C SER A 91 0.16 -11.15 -0.11
N VAL A 92 0.21 -11.44 -1.42
CA VAL A 92 -0.12 -12.78 -1.95
C VAL A 92 0.85 -13.84 -1.42
N ALA A 93 2.14 -13.56 -1.37
CA ALA A 93 3.14 -14.47 -0.80
C ALA A 93 2.87 -14.73 0.70
N ARG A 94 2.65 -13.69 1.48
CA ARG A 94 2.31 -13.79 2.92
C ARG A 94 1.05 -14.64 3.15
N ALA A 95 0.04 -14.50 2.30
CA ALA A 95 -1.16 -15.32 2.39
C ALA A 95 -0.88 -16.79 2.06
N GLY A 96 -0.05 -17.06 1.05
CA GLY A 96 0.45 -18.41 0.74
C GLY A 96 1.22 -19.04 1.90
N ASP A 97 2.12 -18.28 2.54
CA ASP A 97 2.90 -18.73 3.71
C ASP A 97 2.02 -19.07 4.93
N ALA A 98 0.79 -18.53 4.98
CA ALA A 98 -0.19 -18.85 6.01
C ALA A 98 -1.13 -19.99 5.61
N ASP A 99 -0.80 -20.76 4.57
CA ASP A 99 -1.61 -21.87 4.06
C ASP A 99 -3.02 -21.45 3.61
N ALA A 100 -3.16 -20.22 3.08
CA ALA A 100 -4.44 -19.73 2.58
C ALA A 100 -5.02 -20.59 1.44
N ASP A 101 -4.19 -21.37 0.74
CA ASP A 101 -4.65 -22.37 -0.23
C ASP A 101 -5.54 -23.45 0.39
N GLN A 102 -5.30 -23.81 1.65
CA GLN A 102 -6.09 -24.81 2.38
C GLN A 102 -7.31 -24.19 3.05
N TYR A 103 -7.14 -23.01 3.65
CA TYR A 103 -8.15 -22.42 4.53
C TYR A 103 -9.03 -21.34 3.87
N ALA A 104 -8.56 -20.74 2.76
CA ALA A 104 -9.21 -19.64 2.05
C ALA A 104 -8.99 -19.70 0.52
N PRO A 105 -9.25 -20.86 -0.14
CA PRO A 105 -8.87 -21.08 -1.54
C PRO A 105 -9.49 -20.07 -2.50
N MET A 106 -10.77 -19.73 -2.30
CA MET A 106 -11.47 -18.78 -3.16
C MET A 106 -10.84 -17.39 -3.12
N GLN A 107 -10.42 -16.91 -1.94
CA GLN A 107 -9.87 -15.57 -1.77
C GLN A 107 -8.44 -15.47 -2.31
N ILE A 108 -7.61 -16.48 -2.05
CA ILE A 108 -6.23 -16.49 -2.57
C ILE A 108 -6.21 -16.61 -4.10
N ASP A 109 -7.13 -17.37 -4.68
CA ASP A 109 -7.28 -17.47 -6.13
C ASP A 109 -7.76 -16.15 -6.75
N GLN A 110 -8.70 -15.46 -6.10
CA GLN A 110 -9.12 -14.12 -6.53
C GLN A 110 -7.96 -13.12 -6.47
N ALA A 111 -7.15 -13.16 -5.41
CA ALA A 111 -5.98 -12.30 -5.25
C ALA A 111 -4.93 -12.55 -6.34
N ARG A 112 -4.62 -13.82 -6.64
CA ARG A 112 -3.69 -14.21 -7.72
C ARG A 112 -4.17 -13.74 -9.09
N ARG A 113 -5.45 -13.96 -9.42
CA ARG A 113 -6.04 -13.48 -10.68
C ARG A 113 -6.01 -11.95 -10.79
N ALA A 114 -6.34 -11.23 -9.72
CA ALA A 114 -6.27 -9.76 -9.70
C ALA A 114 -4.84 -9.26 -9.91
N LEU A 115 -3.85 -9.94 -9.30
CA LEU A 115 -2.44 -9.62 -9.49
C LEU A 115 -1.96 -9.87 -10.92
N GLU A 116 -2.37 -10.98 -11.54
CA GLU A 116 -2.07 -11.26 -12.96
C GLU A 116 -2.67 -10.19 -13.88
N GLN A 117 -3.92 -9.81 -13.64
CA GLN A 117 -4.58 -8.73 -14.38
C GLN A 117 -3.87 -7.38 -14.17
N ALA A 118 -3.43 -7.08 -12.94
CA ALA A 118 -2.67 -5.87 -12.64
C ALA A 118 -1.35 -5.82 -13.40
N GLN A 119 -0.63 -6.95 -13.47
CA GLN A 119 0.62 -7.06 -14.22
C GLN A 119 0.40 -6.90 -15.72
N ALA A 120 -0.67 -7.50 -16.26
CA ALA A 120 -1.05 -7.33 -17.66
C ALA A 120 -1.42 -5.87 -17.97
N ALA A 121 -2.20 -5.21 -17.11
CA ALA A 121 -2.55 -3.80 -17.27
C ALA A 121 -1.31 -2.89 -17.24
N ALA A 122 -0.37 -3.14 -16.33
CA ALA A 122 0.90 -2.40 -16.26
C ALA A 122 1.76 -2.61 -17.51
N GLY A 123 1.84 -3.85 -18.02
CA GLY A 123 2.53 -4.15 -19.28
C GLY A 123 1.90 -3.47 -20.51
N ASN A 124 0.61 -3.16 -20.45
CA ASN A 124 -0.13 -2.43 -21.49
C ASN A 124 -0.12 -0.90 -21.31
N GLY A 125 0.64 -0.36 -20.34
CA GLY A 125 0.68 1.08 -20.03
C GLY A 125 -0.59 1.63 -19.39
N ARG A 126 -1.45 0.75 -18.84
CA ARG A 126 -2.69 1.14 -18.14
C ARG A 126 -2.43 1.27 -16.64
N ASP A 127 -1.60 2.22 -16.27
CA ASP A 127 -1.06 2.34 -14.90
C ASP A 127 -2.14 2.55 -13.84
N ALA A 128 -3.18 3.32 -14.14
CA ALA A 128 -4.30 3.54 -13.23
C ALA A 128 -5.11 2.26 -12.98
N GLU A 129 -5.34 1.45 -14.01
CA GLU A 129 -6.03 0.16 -13.91
C GLU A 129 -5.16 -0.88 -13.18
N ALA A 130 -3.86 -0.90 -13.48
CA ALA A 130 -2.91 -1.76 -12.78
C ALA A 130 -2.87 -1.46 -11.27
N ARG A 131 -2.89 -0.18 -10.90
CA ARG A 131 -2.91 0.25 -9.50
C ARG A 131 -4.18 -0.22 -8.78
N THR A 132 -5.35 -0.03 -9.36
CA THR A 132 -6.61 -0.45 -8.72
C THR A 132 -6.69 -1.97 -8.57
N LEU A 133 -6.24 -2.72 -9.57
CA LEU A 133 -6.16 -4.18 -9.52
C LEU A 133 -5.14 -4.67 -8.49
N ALA A 134 -3.97 -4.02 -8.39
CA ALA A 134 -2.95 -4.35 -7.38
C ALA A 134 -3.46 -4.14 -5.95
N LEU A 135 -4.17 -3.03 -5.69
CA LEU A 135 -4.80 -2.77 -4.40
C LEU A 135 -5.88 -3.81 -4.08
N SER A 136 -6.70 -4.17 -5.06
CA SER A 136 -7.68 -5.25 -4.92
C SER A 136 -7.02 -6.59 -4.59
N ALA A 137 -5.93 -6.94 -5.30
CA ALA A 137 -5.17 -8.14 -5.04
C ALA A 137 -4.59 -8.17 -3.62
N SER A 138 -4.02 -7.05 -3.14
CA SER A 138 -3.53 -6.96 -1.76
C SER A 138 -4.65 -7.16 -0.75
N ALA A 139 -5.79 -6.49 -0.91
CA ALA A 139 -6.91 -6.60 0.01
C ALA A 139 -7.48 -8.03 0.07
N LEU A 140 -7.59 -8.70 -1.09
CA LEU A 140 -8.03 -10.10 -1.17
C LEU A 140 -7.02 -11.05 -0.53
N ALA A 141 -5.72 -10.81 -0.71
CA ALA A 141 -4.66 -11.60 -0.08
C ALA A 141 -4.65 -11.43 1.45
N ASP A 142 -4.78 -10.19 1.94
CA ASP A 142 -4.86 -9.92 3.38
C ASP A 142 -6.09 -10.57 4.01
N LEU A 143 -7.23 -10.57 3.30
CA LEU A 143 -8.42 -11.29 3.70
C LEU A 143 -8.21 -12.81 3.75
N ALA A 144 -7.52 -13.38 2.76
CA ALA A 144 -7.19 -14.81 2.72
C ALA A 144 -6.27 -15.19 3.89
N HIS A 145 -5.23 -14.40 4.12
CA HIS A 145 -4.30 -14.56 5.23
C HIS A 145 -5.00 -14.49 6.60
N ALA A 146 -5.90 -13.53 6.80
CA ALA A 146 -6.67 -13.41 8.03
C ALA A 146 -7.55 -14.65 8.28
N ARG A 147 -8.23 -15.15 7.23
CA ARG A 147 -9.02 -16.38 7.32
C ARG A 147 -8.18 -17.61 7.65
N ALA A 148 -7.00 -17.72 7.06
CA ALA A 148 -6.10 -18.83 7.33
C ALA A 148 -5.63 -18.84 8.79
N ARG A 149 -5.22 -17.67 9.32
CA ARG A 149 -4.88 -17.53 10.75
C ARG A 149 -6.05 -17.83 11.68
N GLN A 150 -7.26 -17.42 11.29
CA GLN A 150 -8.46 -17.73 12.06
C GLN A 150 -8.67 -19.26 12.13
N ALA A 151 -8.58 -19.96 11.00
CA ALA A 151 -8.77 -21.41 10.96
C ALA A 151 -7.74 -22.16 11.81
N VAL A 152 -6.46 -21.73 11.79
CA VAL A 152 -5.42 -22.29 12.66
C VAL A 152 -5.77 -22.08 14.14
N THR A 153 -6.18 -20.87 14.52
CA THR A 153 -6.56 -20.55 15.90
C THR A 153 -7.77 -21.36 16.36
N GLU A 154 -8.77 -21.56 15.49
CA GLU A 154 -9.94 -22.39 15.76
C GLU A 154 -9.58 -23.87 15.95
N ALA A 155 -8.65 -24.40 15.13
CA ALA A 155 -8.15 -25.76 15.27
C ALA A 155 -7.39 -25.97 16.59
N GLU A 156 -6.54 -25.01 16.98
CA GLU A 156 -5.85 -25.04 18.27
C GLU A 156 -6.84 -25.02 19.44
N LEU A 157 -7.87 -24.16 19.37
CA LEU A 157 -8.92 -24.11 20.39
C LEU A 157 -9.69 -25.42 20.49
N ALA A 158 -10.01 -26.05 19.36
CA ALA A 158 -10.67 -27.35 19.31
C ALA A 158 -9.81 -28.44 19.97
N GLN A 159 -8.50 -28.47 19.69
CA GLN A 159 -7.58 -29.41 20.34
C GLN A 159 -7.54 -29.23 21.86
N ARG A 160 -7.41 -27.98 22.34
CA ARG A 160 -7.39 -27.70 23.79
C ARG A 160 -8.69 -28.11 24.48
N ARG A 161 -9.83 -27.90 23.84
CA ARG A 161 -11.13 -28.32 24.37
C ARG A 161 -11.24 -29.85 24.45
N ALA A 162 -10.74 -30.56 23.44
CA ALA A 162 -10.70 -32.02 23.43
C ALA A 162 -9.81 -32.57 24.56
N GLU A 163 -8.64 -31.96 24.77
CA GLU A 163 -7.72 -32.28 25.87
C GLU A 163 -8.40 -32.11 27.24
N ILE A 164 -9.04 -30.96 27.49
CA ILE A 164 -9.78 -30.71 28.73
C ILE A 164 -10.90 -31.73 28.94
N THR A 165 -11.61 -32.10 27.87
CA THR A 165 -12.72 -33.05 27.93
C THR A 165 -12.21 -34.45 28.29
N ASN A 166 -11.11 -34.87 27.67
CA ASN A 166 -10.46 -36.14 27.97
C ASN A 166 -9.98 -36.20 29.43
N LEU A 167 -9.33 -35.13 29.92
CA LEU A 167 -8.90 -35.05 31.32
C LEU A 167 -10.08 -35.15 32.29
N ARG A 168 -11.20 -34.48 32.00
CA ARG A 168 -12.42 -34.57 32.82
C ARG A 168 -13.00 -35.99 32.85
N GLN A 169 -13.00 -36.70 31.74
CA GLN A 169 -13.50 -38.07 31.66
C GLN A 169 -12.65 -39.05 32.48
N ARG A 170 -11.31 -38.89 32.44
CA ARG A 170 -10.40 -39.74 33.23
C ARG A 170 -10.65 -39.59 34.73
N LEU A 171 -10.81 -38.36 35.21
CA LEU A 171 -11.11 -38.08 36.61
C LEU A 171 -12.46 -38.64 37.07
N GLN A 172 -13.44 -38.76 36.17
CA GLN A 172 -14.75 -39.33 36.49
C GLN A 172 -14.76 -40.86 36.50
N GLY A 173 -13.83 -41.51 35.79
CA GLY A 173 -13.74 -42.98 35.72
C GLY A 173 -12.80 -43.63 36.75
N GLU A 174 -12.01 -42.83 37.48
CA GLU A 174 -11.10 -43.30 38.55
C GLU A 174 -11.77 -43.34 39.95
N ASN A 175 -13.10 -43.24 40.03
CA ASN A 175 -13.88 -43.28 41.27
C ASN A 175 -15.04 -44.29 41.15
#